data_AF-A0A519CNX1-F1
#
_entry.id   AF-A0A519CNX1-F1
#
_cell.length_a   1.000
_cell.length_b   1.000
_cell.length_c   1.000
_cell.angle_alpha   90.00
_cell.angle_beta   90.00
_cell.angle_gamma   90.00
#
_symmetry.space_group_name_H-M   'P 1'
#
loop_
_entity.id
_entity.type
_entity.pdbx_description
1 polymer ?
#
loop_
_entity_poly.entity_id
_entity_poly.type
_entity_poly.pdbx_seq_one_letter_code
_entity_poly.pdbx_strand_id
1 'polypeptide(L)'
;MPKNMAKQHQSEVVIWTNRGCPACVRAKSFFDSKKINYEEKKLSSNPSIQRAFSIATKGAKSIPQIFINGEHIGGFDDLQNLQKRGELDYKLGLVSELPKLSFADKIKRVLGIN
;
A
#
# COMPACT_ATOMS: atom_id res chain seq x y z
N MET A 1 27.65 -10.52 25.07
CA MET A 1 26.97 -9.57 24.15
C MET A 1 25.85 -10.33 23.47
N PRO A 2 24.56 -10.06 23.72
CA PRO A 2 23.50 -10.82 23.08
C PRO A 2 23.53 -10.55 21.56
N LYS A 3 23.79 -11.63 20.83
CA LYS A 3 23.54 -11.78 19.40
C LYS A 3 22.02 -11.79 19.19
N ASN A 4 21.51 -11.00 18.23
CA ASN A 4 20.35 -11.28 17.37
C ASN A 4 19.77 -9.97 16.82
N MET A 5 20.33 -9.48 15.71
CA MET A 5 19.53 -8.71 14.75
C MET A 5 19.09 -9.68 13.67
N ALA A 6 17.94 -10.34 13.89
CA ALA A 6 17.21 -10.94 12.79
C ALA A 6 16.91 -9.82 11.79
N LYS A 7 17.40 -9.99 10.56
CA LYS A 7 17.23 -9.08 9.43
C LYS A 7 15.75 -8.71 9.33
N GLN A 8 15.36 -7.50 9.72
CA GLN A 8 14.01 -7.00 9.50
C GLN A 8 13.83 -6.87 7.99
N HIS A 9 13.05 -7.78 7.39
CA HIS A 9 12.72 -7.70 5.99
C HIS A 9 11.74 -6.54 5.82
N GLN A 10 12.21 -5.44 5.23
CA GLN A 10 11.37 -4.33 4.84
C GLN A 10 10.32 -4.82 3.84
N SER A 11 9.03 -4.58 4.10
CA SER A 11 7.96 -4.99 3.18
C SER A 11 8.19 -4.45 1.77
N GLU A 12 7.94 -5.28 0.78
CA GLU A 12 8.03 -4.91 -0.62
C GLU A 12 6.84 -4.00 -0.97
N VAL A 13 7.11 -2.74 -1.31
CA VAL A 13 6.09 -1.80 -1.78
C VAL A 13 6.27 -1.54 -3.26
N VAL A 14 5.20 -1.68 -4.04
CA VAL A 14 5.18 -1.34 -5.46
C VAL A 14 4.11 -0.30 -5.72
N ILE A 15 4.43 0.74 -6.47
CA ILE A 15 3.50 1.82 -6.83
C ILE A 15 3.46 1.96 -8.34
N TRP A 16 2.31 1.68 -8.94
CA TRP A 16 2.05 2.02 -10.33
C TRP A 16 1.73 3.51 -10.44
N THR A 17 2.46 4.23 -11.29
CA THR A 17 2.35 5.68 -11.45
C THR A 17 2.36 6.10 -12.92
N ASN A 18 2.13 7.39 -13.18
CA ASN A 18 2.45 8.02 -14.46
C ASN A 18 2.81 9.49 -14.23
N ARG A 19 3.39 10.14 -15.25
CA ARG A 19 3.71 11.57 -15.25
C ARG A 19 2.43 12.41 -15.10
N GLY A 20 2.55 13.57 -14.46
CA GLY A 20 1.44 14.51 -14.29
C GLY A 20 0.33 14.05 -13.33
N CYS A 21 0.61 13.10 -12.45
CA CYS A 21 -0.35 12.57 -11.48
C CYS A 21 -0.06 13.09 -10.05
N PRO A 22 -0.82 14.07 -9.53
CA PRO A 22 -0.62 14.59 -8.17
C PRO A 22 -0.83 13.54 -7.08
N ALA A 23 -1.81 12.64 -7.24
CA ALA A 23 -2.07 11.56 -6.27
C ALA A 23 -0.89 10.58 -6.18
N CYS A 24 -0.18 10.34 -7.29
CA CYS A 24 1.01 9.50 -7.32
C CYS A 24 2.17 10.15 -6.56
N VAL A 25 2.32 11.48 -6.67
CA VAL A 25 3.29 12.24 -5.87
C VAL A 25 2.97 12.09 -4.38
N ARG A 26 1.70 12.27 -3.98
CA ARG A 26 1.29 12.11 -2.58
C ARG A 26 1.55 10.70 -2.03
N ALA A 27 1.25 9.67 -2.82
CA ALA A 27 1.54 8.29 -2.43
C ALA A 27 3.04 8.05 -2.20
N LYS A 28 3.90 8.55 -3.09
CA LYS A 28 5.35 8.47 -2.94
C LYS A 28 5.83 9.23 -1.70
N SER A 29 5.43 10.49 -1.55
CA SER A 29 5.78 11.30 -0.37
C SER A 29 5.29 10.68 0.94
N PHE A 30 4.14 9.99 0.93
CA PHE A 30 3.66 9.25 2.08
C PHE A 30 4.66 8.17 2.51
N PHE A 31 5.11 7.32 1.58
CA PHE A 31 6.11 6.28 1.89
C PHE A 31 7.48 6.88 2.21
N ASP A 32 7.90 7.93 1.51
CA ASP A 32 9.14 8.67 1.80
C ASP A 32 9.15 9.19 3.25
N SER A 33 8.04 9.79 3.71
CA SER A 33 7.91 10.31 5.08
C SER A 33 7.98 9.21 6.15
N LYS A 34 7.56 7.99 5.81
CA LYS A 34 7.69 6.80 6.66
C LYS A 34 9.05 6.08 6.50
N LYS A 35 9.94 6.58 5.64
CA LYS A 35 11.24 5.96 5.30
C LYS A 35 11.08 4.54 4.74
N ILE A 36 10.01 4.31 3.97
CA ILE A 36 9.74 3.04 3.30
C ILE A 36 10.20 3.13 1.85
N ASN A 37 11.07 2.21 1.44
CA ASN A 37 11.50 2.06 0.06
C ASN A 37 10.37 1.42 -0.77
N TYR A 38 10.26 1.81 -2.04
CA TYR A 38 9.28 1.27 -2.97
C TYR A 38 9.85 1.17 -4.39
N GLU A 39 9.30 0.23 -5.16
CA GLU A 39 9.47 0.16 -6.61
C GLU A 39 8.40 1.03 -7.30
N GLU A 40 8.82 1.94 -8.19
CA GLU A 40 7.90 2.71 -9.03
C GLU A 40 7.74 2.06 -10.41
N LYS A 41 6.54 1.57 -10.74
CA LYS A 41 6.19 1.05 -12.07
C LYS A 41 5.44 2.11 -12.88
N LYS A 42 6.11 2.71 -13.86
CA LYS A 42 5.52 3.78 -14.69
C LYS A 42 4.68 3.19 -15.82
N LEU A 43 3.43 3.65 -15.92
CA LEU A 43 2.63 3.44 -17.12
C LEU A 43 3.27 4.15 -18.31
N SER A 44 3.08 3.57 -19.49
CA SER A 44 3.45 4.16 -20.76
C SER A 44 2.41 3.79 -21.82
N SER A 45 2.55 4.34 -23.02
CA SER A 45 1.73 3.96 -24.18
C SER A 45 2.00 2.54 -24.69
N ASN A 46 2.98 1.82 -24.13
CA ASN A 46 3.27 0.44 -24.51
C ASN A 46 2.08 -0.48 -24.13
N PRO A 47 1.44 -1.17 -25.10
CA PRO A 47 0.30 -2.05 -24.84
C PRO A 47 0.60 -3.18 -23.84
N SER A 48 1.84 -3.69 -23.81
CA SER A 48 2.26 -4.73 -22.88
C SER A 48 2.27 -4.22 -21.43
N ILE A 49 2.70 -2.96 -21.23
CA ILE A 49 2.68 -2.32 -19.90
C ILE A 49 1.24 -2.06 -19.46
N GLN A 50 0.39 -1.58 -20.36
CA GLN A 50 -1.04 -1.38 -20.06
C GLN A 50 -1.73 -2.70 -19.72
N ARG A 51 -1.43 -3.78 -20.44
CA ARG A 51 -1.93 -5.13 -20.13
C ARG A 51 -1.42 -5.62 -18.77
N ALA A 52 -0.12 -5.45 -18.47
CA ALA A 52 0.45 -5.84 -17.19
C ALA A 52 -0.21 -5.10 -16.02
N PHE A 53 -0.43 -3.78 -16.16
CA PHE A 53 -1.16 -2.98 -15.18
C PHE A 53 -2.60 -3.48 -14.99
N SER A 54 -3.33 -3.69 -16.08
CA SER A 54 -4.71 -4.18 -16.02
C SER A 54 -4.80 -5.54 -15.34
N ILE A 55 -3.87 -6.47 -15.62
CA ILE A 55 -3.86 -7.80 -14.99
C ILE A 55 -3.53 -7.67 -13.50
N ALA A 56 -2.44 -6.97 -13.16
CA ALA A 56 -1.98 -6.83 -11.78
C ALA A 56 -3.05 -6.19 -10.87
N THR A 57 -3.78 -5.21 -11.40
CA THR A 57 -4.74 -4.39 -10.65
C THR A 57 -6.19 -4.84 -10.79
N LYS A 58 -6.42 -6.01 -11.41
CA LYS A 58 -7.76 -6.57 -11.67
C LYS A 58 -8.66 -5.59 -12.43
N GLY A 59 -8.08 -4.86 -13.39
CA GLY A 59 -8.79 -3.94 -14.27
C GLY A 59 -9.01 -2.54 -13.69
N ALA A 60 -8.21 -2.12 -12.70
CA ALA A 60 -8.27 -0.74 -12.22
C ALA A 60 -8.03 0.26 -13.36
N LYS A 61 -8.70 1.41 -13.29
CA LYS A 61 -8.64 2.47 -14.32
C LYS A 61 -7.90 3.72 -13.85
N SER A 62 -7.54 3.80 -12.57
CA SER A 62 -6.94 4.97 -11.94
C SER A 62 -5.55 4.66 -11.41
N ILE A 63 -4.73 5.70 -11.28
CA ILE A 63 -3.42 5.67 -10.62
C ILE A 63 -3.43 6.66 -9.44
N PRO A 64 -2.60 6.45 -8.40
CA PRO A 64 -1.67 5.33 -8.23
C PRO A 64 -2.39 4.00 -7.97
N GLN A 65 -1.71 2.87 -8.19
CA GLN A 65 -2.13 1.57 -7.66
C GLN A 65 -0.99 0.98 -6.83
N ILE A 66 -1.28 0.69 -5.56
CA ILE A 66 -0.28 0.34 -4.55
C ILE A 66 -0.40 -1.13 -4.20
N PHE A 67 0.75 -1.78 -4.07
CA PHE A 67 0.88 -3.14 -3.59
C PHE A 67 1.84 -3.18 -2.40
N ILE A 68 1.54 -4.02 -1.42
CA ILE A 68 2.42 -4.29 -0.26
C ILE A 68 2.55 -5.80 -0.11
N ASN A 69 3.77 -6.33 -0.19
CA ASN A 69 4.06 -7.77 -0.16
C ASN A 69 3.20 -8.57 -1.15
N GLY A 70 3.00 -8.03 -2.36
CA GLY A 70 2.16 -8.61 -3.42
C GLY A 70 0.65 -8.43 -3.24
N GLU A 71 0.16 -7.94 -2.11
CA GLU A 71 -1.26 -7.64 -1.89
C GLU A 71 -1.65 -6.33 -2.56
N HIS A 72 -2.71 -6.35 -3.37
CA HIS A 72 -3.26 -5.16 -4.02
C HIS A 72 -4.05 -4.32 -2.98
N ILE A 73 -3.50 -3.16 -2.63
CA ILE A 73 -4.12 -2.24 -1.66
C ILE A 73 -5.15 -1.33 -2.33
N GLY A 74 -4.90 -0.92 -3.57
CA GLY A 74 -5.75 0.00 -4.33
C GLY A 74 -5.11 1.36 -4.55
N GLY A 75 -5.93 2.41 -4.54
CA GLY A 75 -5.50 3.79 -4.77
C GLY A 75 -4.89 4.46 -3.54
N PHE A 76 -4.58 5.75 -3.66
CA PHE A 76 -4.08 6.53 -2.53
C PHE A 76 -5.10 6.66 -1.39
N ASP A 77 -6.40 6.75 -1.71
CA ASP A 77 -7.44 6.82 -0.68
C ASP A 77 -7.57 5.50 0.09
N ASP A 78 -7.41 4.35 -0.58
CA ASP A 78 -7.39 3.03 0.07
C ASP A 78 -6.20 2.90 1.02
N LEU A 79 -5.02 3.38 0.61
CA LEU A 79 -3.84 3.47 1.48
C LEU A 79 -4.11 4.33 2.72
N GLN A 80 -4.70 5.51 2.52
CA GLN A 80 -5.03 6.43 3.62
C GLN A 80 -6.07 5.82 4.56
N ASN A 81 -7.06 5.11 4.03
CA ASN A 81 -8.05 4.40 4.84
C ASN A 81 -7.40 3.27 5.64
N LEU A 82 -6.48 2.51 5.04
CA LEU A 82 -5.71 1.48 5.71
C LEU A 82 -4.83 2.05 6.85
N GLN A 83 -4.21 3.21 6.64
CA GLN A 83 -3.47 3.95 7.67
C GLN A 83 -4.40 4.38 8.81
N LYS A 84 -5.57 4.97 8.51
CA LYS A 84 -6.55 5.39 9.52
C LYS A 84 -7.06 4.24 10.37
N ARG A 85 -7.19 3.04 9.79
CA ARG A 85 -7.55 1.81 10.51
C ARG A 85 -6.41 1.23 11.36
N GLY A 86 -5.21 1.81 11.32
CA GLY A 86 -4.04 1.32 12.06
C GLY A 86 -3.46 0.00 11.53
N GLU A 87 -3.91 -0.45 10.36
CA GLU A 87 -3.48 -1.73 9.78
C GLU A 87 -2.23 -1.61 8.91
N LEU A 88 -1.94 -0.40 8.41
CA LEU A 88 -0.88 -0.20 7.46
C LEU A 88 0.50 -0.48 8.07
N ASP A 89 0.76 -0.01 9.29
CA ASP A 89 2.06 -0.22 9.94
C ASP A 89 2.34 -1.71 10.18
N TYR A 90 1.29 -2.51 10.46
CA TYR A 90 1.41 -3.97 10.53
C TYR A 90 1.75 -4.58 9.15
N LYS A 91 1.05 -4.16 8.08
CA LYS A 91 1.35 -4.63 6.72
C LYS A 91 2.76 -4.23 6.25
N LEU A 92 3.27 -3.11 6.75
CA LEU A 92 4.63 -2.64 6.49
C LEU A 92 5.69 -3.29 7.38
N GLY A 93 5.30 -4.16 8.31
CA GLY A 93 6.21 -4.81 9.26
C GLY A 93 6.83 -3.85 10.27
N LEU A 94 6.23 -2.66 10.45
CA LEU A 94 6.69 -1.65 11.42
C LEU A 94 6.25 -1.98 12.85
N VAL A 95 5.19 -2.78 12.99
CA VAL A 95 4.70 -3.30 14.28
C VAL A 95 4.41 -4.80 14.15
N SER A 96 4.62 -5.55 15.23
CA SER A 96 4.44 -7.01 15.27
C SER A 96 3.00 -7.46 15.53
N GLU A 97 2.13 -6.55 15.98
CA GLU A 97 0.73 -6.86 16.32
C GLU A 97 -0.23 -5.92 15.58
N LEU A 98 -1.32 -6.47 15.04
CA LEU A 98 -2.45 -5.67 14.57
C LEU A 98 -3.12 -4.97 15.75
N PRO A 99 -3.68 -3.74 15.57
CA PRO A 99 -4.46 -3.11 16.61
C PRO A 99 -5.60 -4.04 17.02
N LYS A 100 -5.73 -4.30 18.33
CA LYS A 100 -6.83 -5.10 18.89
C LYS A 100 -8.13 -4.35 18.67
N LEU A 101 -8.85 -4.68 17.60
CA LEU A 101 -10.18 -4.14 17.32
C LEU A 101 -11.15 -4.63 18.39
N SER A 102 -11.93 -3.70 18.96
CA SER A 102 -13.08 -4.08 19.79
C SER A 102 -14.13 -4.78 18.94
N PHE A 103 -15.00 -5.58 19.57
CA PHE A 103 -16.16 -6.20 18.90
C PHE A 103 -17.05 -5.14 18.23
N ALA A 104 -17.22 -3.98 18.87
CA ALA A 104 -17.97 -2.85 18.30
C ALA A 104 -17.30 -2.32 17.01
N ASP A 105 -15.98 -2.20 17.00
CA ASP A 105 -15.23 -1.75 15.81
C ASP A 105 -15.28 -2.79 14.69
N LYS A 106 -15.27 -4.08 15.05
CA LYS A 106 -15.44 -5.18 14.10
C LYS A 106 -16.80 -5.14 13.41
N ILE A 107 -17.88 -4.87 14.16
CA ILE A 107 -19.22 -4.73 13.62
C ILE A 107 -19.30 -3.52 12.69
N LYS A 108 -18.83 -2.34 13.13
CA LYS A 108 -18.81 -1.12 12.32
C LYS A 108 -18.08 -1.33 10.99
N ARG A 109 -16.94 -2.02 11.04
CA ARG A 109 -16.11 -2.34 9.87
C ARG A 109 -16.80 -3.30 8.88
N VAL A 110 -17.52 -4.32 9.37
CA VAL A 110 -18.28 -5.24 8.50
C VAL A 110 -19.48 -4.54 7.87
N LEU A 111 -20.12 -3.62 8.60
CA LEU A 111 -21.35 -2.94 8.16
C LEU A 111 -21.09 -1.65 7.37
N GLY A 112 -19.84 -1.20 7.24
CA GLY A 112 -19.50 0.05 6.54
C GLY A 112 -20.00 1.32 7.25
N ILE A 113 -20.26 1.23 8.55
CA ILE A 113 -20.74 2.33 9.38
C ILE A 113 -19.50 2.96 10.05
N ASN A 114 -18.86 3.93 9.38
CA ASN A 114 -17.74 4.70 9.94
C ASN A 114 -18.22 5.62 11.08
#